data_AF-A0A1J8R8B4-F1
#
_entry.id   AF-A0A1J8R8B4-F1
#
_cell.length_a   1.000
_cell.length_b   1.000
_cell.length_c   1.000
_cell.angle_alpha   90.00
_cell.angle_beta   90.00
_cell.angle_gamma   90.00
#
_symmetry.space_group_name_H-M   'P 1'
#
loop_
_entity.id
_entity.type
_entity.pdbx_description
1 polymer ?
#
loop_
_entity_poly.entity_id
_entity_poly.type
_entity_poly.pdbx_seq_one_letter_code
_entity_poly.pdbx_strand_id
1 'polypeptide(L)'
;MSKAIFPPGTVAGHMSEIVQTGSQWRTFVHCSDNKIHQLVRDANALDYQNNVVPGPIPMRNSPVAVICWGVEVLHASVSSSYPSEILMNLQTRIYYFTDELKVQEMDWDSNIRHYFEAGPTLGDVMEGSIALYAQVDADGDTLAEIRVGYQSPSNPETITESYYTFSTGWRTRIYHNEM
;
A
#
# COMPACT_ATOMS: atom_id res chain seq x y z
N MET A 1 -23.45 6.38 26.28
CA MET A 1 -22.61 5.19 26.08
C MET A 1 -21.57 5.55 25.03
N SER A 2 -20.29 5.23 25.26
CA SER A 2 -19.18 5.53 24.34
C SER A 2 -19.38 4.80 23.00
N LYS A 3 -19.30 5.51 21.87
CA LYS A 3 -19.51 5.02 20.49
C LYS A 3 -18.18 4.85 19.75
N ALA A 4 -17.23 4.14 20.36
CA ALA A 4 -15.92 3.87 19.78
C ALA A 4 -16.02 2.95 18.55
N ILE A 5 -15.33 3.26 17.46
CA ILE A 5 -15.22 2.37 16.29
C ILE A 5 -14.29 1.19 16.61
N PHE A 6 -13.22 1.45 17.38
CA PHE A 6 -12.28 0.44 17.84
C PHE A 6 -12.35 0.30 19.36
N PRO A 7 -12.40 -0.92 19.92
CA PRO A 7 -12.11 -1.10 21.34
C PRO A 7 -10.64 -0.71 21.62
N PRO A 8 -10.32 -0.19 22.82
CA PRO A 8 -8.94 0.05 23.21
C PRO A 8 -8.10 -1.23 23.07
N GLY A 9 -7.06 -1.20 22.23
CA GLY A 9 -6.13 -2.32 22.04
C GLY A 9 -6.64 -3.47 21.16
N THR A 10 -7.11 -3.18 19.94
CA THR A 10 -7.49 -4.24 18.97
C THR A 10 -6.24 -5.05 18.55
N VAL A 11 -6.29 -6.40 18.57
CA VAL A 11 -5.17 -7.29 18.25
C VAL A 11 -5.59 -8.38 17.26
N ALA A 12 -5.28 -8.19 15.97
CA ALA A 12 -5.46 -9.06 14.81
C ALA A 12 -4.82 -8.42 13.56
N GLY A 13 -3.50 -8.56 13.38
CA GLY A 13 -2.77 -7.90 12.29
C GLY A 13 -2.89 -8.66 10.97
N HIS A 14 -3.40 -8.01 9.93
CA HIS A 14 -3.15 -8.41 8.55
C HIS A 14 -1.67 -8.13 8.24
N MET A 15 -0.80 -9.10 8.54
CA MET A 15 0.65 -9.00 8.29
C MET A 15 1.00 -9.33 6.82
N SER A 16 -0.01 -9.55 5.99
CA SER A 16 0.15 -9.80 4.58
C SER A 16 -1.00 -9.23 3.77
N GLU A 17 -0.68 -8.73 2.58
CA GLU A 17 -1.65 -8.28 1.59
C GLU A 17 -1.31 -8.88 0.22
N ILE A 18 -2.33 -9.20 -0.56
CA ILE A 18 -2.18 -9.76 -1.90
C ILE A 18 -2.82 -8.79 -2.89
N VAL A 19 -2.04 -8.35 -3.88
CA VAL A 19 -2.54 -7.58 -5.02
C VAL A 19 -2.20 -8.29 -6.32
N GLN A 20 -3.12 -8.22 -7.28
CA GLN A 20 -2.85 -8.66 -8.64
C GLN A 20 -2.38 -7.45 -9.45
N THR A 21 -1.21 -7.60 -10.07
CA THR A 21 -0.55 -6.60 -10.90
C THR A 21 -0.43 -7.14 -12.32
N GLY A 22 -1.34 -6.74 -13.21
CA GLY A 22 -1.41 -7.33 -14.55
C GLY A 22 -1.65 -8.85 -14.48
N SER A 23 -0.76 -9.63 -15.07
CA SER A 23 -0.77 -11.10 -15.01
C SER A 23 -0.08 -11.73 -13.78
N GLN A 24 0.53 -10.92 -12.91
CA GLN A 24 1.30 -11.42 -11.76
C GLN A 24 0.56 -11.20 -10.44
N TRP A 25 0.67 -12.19 -9.55
CA TRP A 25 0.30 -12.03 -8.14
C TRP A 25 1.50 -11.54 -7.35
N ARG A 26 1.29 -10.50 -6.53
CA ARG A 26 2.28 -10.00 -5.59
C ARG A 26 1.72 -10.08 -4.19
N THR A 27 2.44 -10.77 -3.32
CA THR A 27 2.12 -10.87 -1.90
C THR A 27 3.16 -10.10 -1.12
N PHE A 28 2.72 -9.18 -0.27
CA PHE A 28 3.59 -8.44 0.63
C PHE A 28 3.40 -8.98 2.03
N VAL A 29 4.47 -9.32 2.73
CA VAL A 29 4.44 -9.97 4.05
C VAL A 29 5.43 -9.31 4.98
N HIS A 30 5.00 -8.95 6.18
CA HIS A 30 5.92 -8.59 7.25
C HIS A 30 6.50 -9.86 7.90
N CYS A 31 7.80 -10.08 7.72
CA CYS A 31 8.50 -11.30 8.11
C CYS A 31 9.19 -11.19 9.49
N SER A 32 9.67 -12.34 9.98
CA SER A 32 10.33 -12.46 11.29
C SER A 32 11.66 -11.71 11.41
N ASP A 33 12.27 -11.32 10.29
CA ASP A 33 13.44 -10.44 10.26
C ASP A 33 13.06 -8.94 10.39
N ASN A 34 11.78 -8.67 10.67
CA ASN A 34 11.19 -7.36 10.86
C ASN A 34 11.31 -6.48 9.61
N LYS A 35 11.14 -7.08 8.44
CA LYS A 35 11.11 -6.42 7.13
C LYS A 35 9.88 -6.82 6.33
N ILE A 36 9.52 -6.00 5.36
CA ILE A 36 8.48 -6.33 4.40
C ILE A 36 9.11 -7.07 3.22
N HIS A 37 8.63 -8.27 2.95
CA HIS A 37 9.01 -9.09 1.82
C HIS A 37 7.92 -9.04 0.76
N GLN A 38 8.33 -8.87 -0.49
CA GLN A 38 7.51 -9.06 -1.66
C GLN A 38 7.78 -10.45 -2.23
N LEU A 39 6.74 -11.26 -2.31
CA LEU A 39 6.73 -12.54 -3.02
C LEU A 39 6.05 -12.34 -4.36
N VAL A 40 6.78 -12.56 -5.45
CA VAL A 40 6.26 -12.45 -6.82
C VAL A 40 6.16 -13.84 -7.41
N ARG A 41 4.99 -14.18 -7.93
CA ARG A 41 4.80 -15.36 -8.77
C ARG A 41 4.53 -14.93 -10.20
N ASP A 42 5.49 -15.20 -11.06
CA ASP A 42 5.28 -15.10 -12.50
C ASP A 42 4.39 -16.27 -12.98
N ALA A 43 3.56 -16.04 -14.00
CA ALA A 43 2.62 -17.03 -14.52
C ALA A 43 3.32 -18.32 -15.00
N ASN A 44 4.59 -18.22 -15.39
CA ASN A 44 5.40 -19.32 -15.89
C ASN A 44 6.41 -19.87 -14.86
N ALA A 45 6.48 -19.30 -13.65
CA ALA A 45 7.41 -19.74 -12.62
C ALA A 45 6.74 -20.70 -11.62
N LEU A 46 7.44 -21.79 -11.30
CA LEU A 46 7.05 -22.70 -10.21
C LEU A 46 7.45 -22.16 -8.83
N ASP A 47 8.46 -21.28 -8.78
CA ASP A 47 8.99 -20.70 -7.54
C ASP A 47 8.61 -19.23 -7.39
N TYR A 48 8.48 -18.78 -6.14
CA TYR A 48 8.31 -17.37 -5.82
C TYR A 48 9.68 -16.68 -5.79
N GLN A 49 9.77 -15.51 -6.44
CA GLN A 49 10.88 -14.60 -6.19
C GLN A 49 10.59 -13.84 -4.89
N ASN A 50 11.57 -13.82 -3.98
CA ASN A 50 11.48 -13.15 -2.69
C ASN A 50 12.39 -11.92 -2.68
N ASN A 51 11.79 -10.73 -2.66
CA ASN A 51 12.49 -9.45 -2.66
C ASN A 51 12.17 -8.67 -1.39
N VAL A 52 13.19 -8.14 -0.72
CA VAL A 52 12.99 -7.27 0.44
C VAL A 52 12.60 -5.87 -0.06
N VAL A 53 11.49 -5.34 0.45
CA VAL A 53 11.09 -3.95 0.23
C VAL A 53 12.01 -3.07 1.08
N PRO A 54 12.76 -2.11 0.48
CA PRO A 54 13.57 -1.18 1.24
C PRO A 54 12.68 -0.20 2.04
N GLY A 55 13.28 0.61 2.91
CA GLY A 55 12.57 1.70 3.58
C GLY A 55 12.78 1.72 5.10
N PRO A 56 12.04 2.60 5.81
CA PRO A 56 12.01 2.65 7.26
C PRO A 56 11.70 1.30 7.92
N ILE A 57 12.14 1.14 9.17
CA ILE A 57 11.97 -0.12 9.90
C ILE A 57 10.49 -0.24 10.34
N PRO A 58 9.78 -1.33 9.98
CA PRO A 58 8.44 -1.60 10.49
C PRO A 58 8.42 -1.77 12.01
N MET A 59 7.35 -1.34 12.68
CA MET A 59 7.12 -1.78 14.06
C MET A 59 6.89 -3.29 14.10
N ARG A 60 7.22 -3.95 15.21
CA ARG A 60 6.94 -5.40 15.34
C ARG A 60 5.44 -5.68 15.14
N ASN A 61 5.14 -6.68 14.30
CA ASN A 61 3.77 -7.05 13.90
C ASN A 61 2.99 -5.92 13.20
N SER A 62 3.70 -4.97 12.57
CA SER A 62 3.09 -3.93 11.74
C SER A 62 2.13 -4.54 10.72
N PRO A 63 0.88 -4.03 10.61
CA PRO A 63 -0.01 -4.40 9.52
C PRO A 63 0.57 -3.87 8.19
N VAL A 64 0.23 -4.56 7.10
CA VAL A 64 0.63 -4.17 5.75
C VAL A 64 -0.63 -4.00 4.92
N ALA A 65 -0.79 -2.82 4.31
CA ALA A 65 -1.85 -2.56 3.35
C ALA A 65 -1.23 -2.17 2.01
N VAL A 66 -1.78 -2.67 0.91
CA VAL A 66 -1.22 -2.48 -0.43
C VAL A 66 -2.34 -2.15 -1.39
N ILE A 67 -2.07 -1.17 -2.25
CA ILE A 67 -2.94 -0.83 -3.38
C ILE A 67 -2.13 -0.91 -4.67
N CYS A 68 -2.84 -1.23 -5.74
CA CYS A 68 -2.30 -1.25 -7.08
C CYS A 68 -3.34 -0.68 -8.05
N TRP A 69 -2.87 0.09 -9.02
CA TRP A 69 -3.66 0.52 -10.16
C TRP A 69 -2.76 0.70 -11.39
N GLY A 70 -3.36 1.06 -12.53
CA GLY A 70 -2.66 1.22 -13.79
C GLY A 70 -2.98 0.12 -14.81
N VAL A 71 -2.56 0.34 -16.05
CA VAL A 71 -2.77 -0.60 -17.16
C VAL A 71 -1.47 -1.28 -17.61
N GLU A 72 -1.59 -2.57 -17.92
CA GLU A 72 -0.60 -3.31 -18.69
C GLU A 72 -0.97 -3.20 -20.18
N VAL A 73 -0.27 -2.36 -20.94
CA VAL A 73 -0.47 -2.27 -22.40
C VAL A 73 0.48 -3.24 -23.09
N LEU A 74 -0.02 -4.43 -23.38
CA LEU A 74 0.59 -5.33 -24.37
C LEU A 74 0.37 -4.72 -25.77
N HIS A 75 1.41 -4.10 -26.34
CA HIS A 75 1.40 -3.77 -27.76
C HIS A 75 1.35 -5.07 -28.58
N ALA A 76 0.16 -5.48 -29.00
CA ALA A 76 -0.04 -6.57 -29.92
C ALA A 76 0.49 -6.16 -31.31
N SER A 77 1.66 -6.70 -31.66
CA SER A 77 2.19 -6.89 -33.02
C SER A 77 1.89 -5.79 -34.04
N VAL A 78 2.83 -4.85 -34.22
CA VAL A 78 2.99 -4.15 -35.51
C VAL A 78 4.21 -4.74 -36.20
N SER A 79 3.98 -5.33 -37.36
CA SER A 79 4.92 -5.86 -38.35
C SER A 79 6.42 -5.66 -38.10
N SER A 80 7.13 -6.79 -37.95
CA SER A 80 8.55 -7.02 -38.25
C SER A 80 9.41 -5.78 -38.52
N SER A 81 9.92 -5.13 -37.47
CA SER A 81 11.24 -4.45 -37.48
C SER A 81 11.57 -3.72 -36.17
N TYR A 82 10.62 -3.57 -35.25
CA TYR A 82 10.86 -2.95 -33.94
C TYR A 82 10.38 -3.87 -32.82
N PRO A 83 11.13 -4.05 -31.72
CA PRO A 83 10.61 -4.75 -30.55
C PRO A 83 9.42 -3.94 -30.02
N SER A 84 8.27 -4.60 -29.86
CA SER A 84 7.12 -4.05 -29.16
C SER A 84 7.52 -3.83 -27.70
N GLU A 85 7.67 -2.58 -27.27
CA GLU A 85 7.77 -2.26 -25.86
C GLU A 85 6.38 -2.45 -25.22
N ILE A 86 6.30 -3.34 -24.23
CA ILE A 86 5.13 -3.40 -23.35
C ILE A 86 5.23 -2.17 -22.45
N LEU A 87 4.39 -1.17 -22.69
CA LEU A 87 4.24 -0.04 -21.77
C LEU A 87 3.38 -0.54 -20.60
N MET A 88 4.03 -0.95 -19.52
CA MET A 88 3.38 -1.20 -18.23
C MET A 88 3.41 0.09 -17.43
N ASN A 89 2.25 0.70 -17.17
CA ASN A 89 2.13 1.84 -16.25
C ASN A 89 1.48 1.40 -14.94
N LEU A 90 2.11 0.45 -14.29
CA LEU A 90 1.62 -0.14 -13.06
C LEU A 90 2.17 0.63 -11.87
N GLN A 91 1.25 1.05 -11.01
CA GLN A 91 1.55 1.72 -9.76
C GLN A 91 1.27 0.75 -8.61
N THR A 92 2.18 0.70 -7.65
CA THR A 92 1.95 -0.02 -6.39
C THR A 92 2.33 0.89 -5.23
N ARG A 93 1.48 0.92 -4.21
CA ARG A 93 1.78 1.62 -2.95
C ARG A 93 1.62 0.64 -1.79
N ILE A 94 2.59 0.66 -0.89
CA ILE A 94 2.58 -0.13 0.35
C ILE A 94 2.49 0.82 1.51
N TYR A 95 1.65 0.50 2.47
CA TYR A 95 1.49 1.22 3.72
C TYR A 95 1.76 0.28 4.88
N TYR A 96 2.50 0.76 5.87
CA TYR A 96 2.77 0.05 7.10
C TYR A 96 3.09 1.03 8.23
N PHE A 97 3.06 0.54 9.46
CA PHE A 97 3.50 1.28 10.64
C PHE A 97 4.99 1.09 10.92
N THR A 98 5.72 2.17 11.15
CA THR A 98 7.14 2.16 11.52
C THR A 98 7.34 2.01 13.02
N ASP A 99 8.54 1.62 13.44
CA ASP A 99 8.95 1.59 14.84
C ASP A 99 8.91 2.97 15.53
N GLU A 100 8.97 4.06 14.76
CA GLU A 100 8.73 5.44 15.20
C GLU A 100 7.24 5.81 15.35
N LEU A 101 6.33 4.83 15.27
CA LEU A 101 4.88 5.02 15.34
C LEU A 101 4.36 5.98 14.26
N LYS A 102 4.84 5.79 13.03
CA LYS A 102 4.38 6.54 11.85
C LYS A 102 3.71 5.63 10.83
N VAL A 103 2.77 6.18 10.06
CA VAL A 103 2.26 5.54 8.84
C VAL A 103 3.17 5.89 7.68
N GLN A 104 3.87 4.90 7.14
CA GLN A 104 4.84 5.07 6.05
C GLN A 104 4.27 4.59 4.72
N GLU A 105 4.48 5.37 3.65
CA GLU A 105 4.26 4.94 2.27
C GLU A 105 5.54 4.40 1.63
N MET A 106 5.43 3.33 0.85
CA MET A 106 6.40 2.95 -0.17
C MET A 106 5.77 3.05 -1.54
N ASP A 107 6.50 3.65 -2.47
CA ASP A 107 6.08 3.97 -3.83
C ASP A 107 6.84 3.10 -4.83
N TRP A 108 6.11 2.47 -5.75
CA TRP A 108 6.67 1.85 -6.94
C TRP A 108 5.87 2.25 -8.16
N ASP A 109 6.58 2.70 -9.18
CA ASP A 109 6.06 3.18 -10.46
C ASP A 109 6.83 2.50 -11.58
N SER A 110 6.21 1.55 -12.28
CA SER A 110 6.92 0.78 -13.32
C SER A 110 7.41 1.60 -14.51
N ASN A 111 6.88 2.79 -14.74
CA ASN A 111 7.29 3.68 -15.83
C ASN A 111 8.48 4.56 -15.45
N ILE A 112 8.59 4.95 -14.18
CA ILE A 112 9.65 5.84 -13.72
C ILE A 112 10.81 5.02 -13.13
N ARG A 113 10.50 4.02 -12.27
CA ARG A 113 11.50 3.28 -11.47
C ARG A 113 11.07 1.84 -11.21
N HIS A 114 11.95 0.89 -11.50
CA HIS A 114 11.67 -0.53 -11.25
C HIS A 114 11.97 -0.98 -9.81
N TYR A 115 11.96 -0.09 -8.81
CA TYR A 115 12.23 -0.41 -7.40
C TYR A 115 11.41 0.48 -6.45
N PHE A 116 11.16 -0.01 -5.23
CA PHE A 116 10.38 0.72 -4.23
C PHE A 116 11.19 1.85 -3.59
N GLU A 117 10.54 2.97 -3.33
CA GLU A 117 11.10 4.13 -2.62
C GLU A 117 10.21 4.61 -1.51
N ALA A 118 10.81 5.16 -0.46
CA ALA A 118 10.05 5.73 0.64
C ALA A 118 9.32 6.99 0.18
N GLY A 119 7.99 6.95 0.24
CA GLY A 119 7.12 8.10 0.08
C GLY A 119 7.01 8.93 1.36
N PRO A 120 6.03 9.85 1.45
CA PRO A 120 5.79 10.64 2.65
C PRO A 120 5.29 9.78 3.82
N THR A 121 5.59 10.26 5.01
CA THR A 121 4.92 9.81 6.24
C THR A 121 3.54 10.46 6.33
N LEU A 122 2.48 9.65 6.46
CA LEU A 122 1.09 10.13 6.39
C LEU A 122 0.55 10.64 7.73
N GLY A 123 1.13 10.19 8.86
CA GLY A 123 0.77 10.65 10.19
C GLY A 123 1.23 9.72 11.31
N ASP A 124 0.83 10.06 12.54
CA ASP A 124 1.14 9.29 13.74
C ASP A 124 0.14 8.15 13.94
N VAL A 125 0.64 7.00 14.38
CA VAL A 125 -0.18 5.84 14.73
C VAL A 125 -0.23 5.63 16.25
N MET A 126 -1.40 5.22 16.74
CA MET A 126 -1.56 4.80 18.12
C MET A 126 -0.73 3.56 18.42
N GLU A 127 0.02 3.57 19.53
CA GLU A 127 0.83 2.43 19.94
C GLU A 127 -0.02 1.16 20.08
N GLY A 128 0.45 0.05 19.50
CA GLY A 128 -0.27 -1.22 19.48
C GLY A 128 -1.44 -1.27 18.51
N SER A 129 -1.71 -0.20 17.75
CA SER A 129 -2.70 -0.24 16.69
C SER A 129 -2.28 -1.20 15.57
N ILE A 130 -3.31 -1.83 15.01
CA ILE A 130 -3.24 -2.69 13.83
C ILE A 130 -4.22 -2.24 12.76
N ALA A 131 -4.99 -1.18 13.05
CA ALA A 131 -6.05 -0.71 12.18
C ALA A 131 -5.37 0.03 11.03
N LEU A 132 -5.17 -0.67 9.91
CA LEU A 132 -4.64 -0.11 8.69
C LEU A 132 -5.43 -0.66 7.50
N TYR A 133 -5.88 0.22 6.63
CA TYR A 133 -6.36 -0.15 5.31
C TYR A 133 -5.87 0.87 4.28
N ALA A 134 -5.85 0.44 3.03
CA ALA A 134 -5.62 1.32 1.90
C ALA A 134 -6.61 0.99 0.78
N GLN A 135 -7.07 2.02 0.08
CA GLN A 135 -8.00 1.93 -1.03
C GLN A 135 -7.57 2.90 -2.12
N VAL A 136 -7.84 2.53 -3.36
CA VAL A 136 -7.58 3.36 -4.53
C VAL A 136 -8.84 3.45 -5.39
N ASP A 137 -9.14 4.66 -5.83
CA ASP A 137 -10.09 4.94 -6.90
C ASP A 137 -9.30 5.41 -8.12
N ALA A 138 -9.28 4.58 -9.16
CA ALA A 138 -8.56 4.83 -10.39
C ALA A 138 -9.26 4.19 -11.59
N ASP A 139 -9.25 4.89 -12.72
CA ASP A 139 -9.68 4.37 -14.03
C ASP A 139 -8.44 4.14 -14.90
N GLY A 140 -7.99 2.88 -14.96
CA GLY A 140 -6.71 2.52 -15.55
C GLY A 140 -5.55 3.28 -14.90
N ASP A 141 -4.86 4.11 -15.69
CA ASP A 141 -3.75 4.96 -15.23
C ASP A 141 -4.20 6.27 -14.57
N THR A 142 -5.49 6.61 -14.67
CA THR A 142 -6.02 7.87 -14.17
C THR A 142 -6.40 7.72 -12.71
N LEU A 143 -5.52 8.15 -11.81
CA LEU A 143 -5.80 8.16 -10.38
C LEU A 143 -6.79 9.29 -10.02
N ALA A 144 -7.91 8.92 -9.39
CA ALA A 144 -8.85 9.86 -8.81
C ALA A 144 -8.52 10.14 -7.33
N GLU A 145 -8.35 9.09 -6.52
CA GLU A 145 -8.08 9.21 -5.09
C GLU A 145 -7.36 7.99 -4.52
N ILE A 146 -6.48 8.22 -3.54
CA ILE A 146 -6.00 7.20 -2.61
C ILE A 146 -6.52 7.51 -1.22
N ARG A 147 -6.91 6.48 -0.47
CA ARG A 147 -7.31 6.59 0.95
C ARG A 147 -6.53 5.59 1.78
N VAL A 148 -6.02 6.04 2.92
CA VAL A 148 -5.29 5.23 3.90
C VAL A 148 -5.83 5.54 5.27
N GLY A 149 -6.57 4.60 5.84
CA GLY A 149 -7.16 4.77 7.17
C GLY A 149 -6.36 4.08 8.25
N TYR A 150 -6.19 4.77 9.37
CA TYR A 150 -5.48 4.29 10.55
C TYR A 150 -5.99 4.92 11.84
N GLN A 151 -5.64 4.33 12.97
CA GLN A 151 -5.97 4.87 14.30
C GLN A 151 -4.86 5.82 14.75
N SER A 152 -5.15 7.12 14.87
CA SER A 152 -4.17 8.11 15.34
C SER A 152 -4.26 8.33 16.87
N PRO A 153 -3.15 8.70 17.54
CA PRO A 153 -3.17 9.02 18.96
C PRO A 153 -4.07 10.22 19.30
N SER A 154 -4.25 11.14 18.35
CA SER A 154 -5.12 12.31 18.49
C SER A 154 -6.61 11.99 18.44
N ASN A 155 -6.99 10.89 17.78
CA ASN A 155 -8.37 10.46 17.60
C ASN A 155 -8.48 8.94 17.78
N PRO A 156 -8.14 8.41 18.97
CA PRO A 156 -7.98 6.97 19.17
C PRO A 156 -9.31 6.20 19.07
N GLU A 157 -10.45 6.86 19.24
CA GLU A 157 -11.77 6.20 19.22
C GLU A 157 -12.34 6.05 17.80
N THR A 158 -11.65 6.54 16.76
CA THR A 158 -12.13 6.55 15.37
C THR A 158 -11.01 6.33 14.35
N ILE A 159 -11.38 6.33 13.06
CA ILE A 159 -10.48 6.25 11.92
C ILE A 159 -10.03 7.67 11.52
N THR A 160 -8.73 7.88 11.53
CA THR A 160 -8.06 8.97 10.83
C THR A 160 -7.75 8.48 9.42
N GLU A 161 -8.21 9.19 8.40
CA GLU A 161 -7.93 8.83 7.01
C GLU A 161 -7.05 9.89 6.36
N SER A 162 -5.87 9.46 5.93
CA SER A 162 -5.04 10.23 5.02
C SER A 162 -5.49 9.92 3.60
N TYR A 163 -5.71 10.96 2.80
CA TYR A 163 -6.16 10.82 1.42
C TYR A 163 -5.32 11.67 0.48
N TYR A 164 -5.13 11.18 -0.74
CA TYR A 164 -4.36 11.83 -1.79
C TYR A 164 -5.23 12.04 -3.02
N THR A 165 -5.15 13.25 -3.58
CA THR A 165 -5.58 13.55 -4.94
C THR A 165 -4.47 14.35 -5.62
N PHE A 166 -4.36 14.30 -6.95
CA PHE A 166 -3.35 15.09 -7.66
C PHE A 166 -3.48 16.60 -7.41
N SER A 167 -4.69 17.11 -7.19
CA SER A 167 -4.92 18.55 -7.01
C SER A 167 -4.52 19.04 -5.62
N THR A 168 -4.66 18.21 -4.59
CA THR A 168 -4.43 18.62 -3.19
C THR A 168 -3.13 18.07 -2.61
N GLY A 169 -2.58 17.00 -3.20
CA GLY A 169 -1.62 16.13 -2.52
C GLY A 169 -2.24 15.47 -1.30
N TRP A 170 -1.39 14.98 -0.40
CA TRP A 170 -1.80 14.35 0.84
C TRP A 170 -2.49 15.32 1.80
N ARG A 171 -3.63 14.90 2.33
CA ARG A 171 -4.43 15.59 3.35
C ARG A 171 -4.99 14.55 4.31
N THR A 172 -5.57 15.01 5.42
CA THR A 172 -6.14 14.15 6.45
C THR A 172 -7.57 14.57 6.75
N ARG A 173 -8.45 13.60 6.93
CA ARG A 173 -9.82 13.77 7.44
C ARG A 173 -10.09 12.78 8.57
N ILE A 174 -11.04 13.12 9.43
CA ILE A 174 -11.46 12.29 10.56
C ILE A 174 -12.92 11.92 10.32
N TYR A 175 -13.22 10.62 10.33
CA TYR A 175 -14.62 10.19 10.31
C TYR A 175 -15.18 10.27 11.72
N HIS A 176 -16.22 11.06 11.89
CA HIS A 176 -17.02 11.00 13.12
C HIS A 176 -18.18 10.04 12.87
N ASN A 177 -18.50 9.18 13.83
CA ASN A 177 -19.73 8.39 13.77
C ASN A 177 -20.93 9.34 13.68
N GLU A 178 -21.65 9.34 12.57
CA GLU A 178 -22.94 10.05 12.46
C GLU A 178 -23.97 9.41 13.41
N MET A 179 -24.87 10.24 13.96
CA MET A 179 -25.71 9.94 15.12
C MET A 179 -26.73 8.84 14.90
#